data_AF-A0A077JIU7-F1
#
_entry.id   AF-A0A077JIU7-F1
#
_cell.length_a   1.000
_cell.length_b   1.000
_cell.length_c   1.000
_cell.angle_alpha   90.00
_cell.angle_beta   90.00
_cell.angle_gamma   90.00
#
_symmetry.space_group_name_H-M   'P 1'
#
loop_
_entity.id
_entity.type
_entity.pdbx_description
1 polymer ?
#
loop_
_entity_poly.entity_id
_entity_poly.type
_entity_poly.pdbx_seq_one_letter_code
_entity_poly.pdbx_strand_id
1 'polypeptide(L)'
;MAKNLFERQANQLVNFSRLWGYQAWLVFLVIFSLCVTLIIFTIQSPVQSRNQPSEIRGVWLTNIDSDVLFSKKNLSEAIDTLNQLNFNTLYPTVWNWGHTLYPSEVAQPITGTKLDPTERLQGRDILQEIVNQGHQANMAVIPWFEFGFMAPADSQLAQNHPQWLTQRKNGDRIWLEGKVHKRVWLNPLHPEVQTFITNLVTEIVSKYEVDGIQFDDHFGIPFDFGYDDVTVTLYQQEHQGKLPPTPPINLKTTNNCTINDQVWQEWTRWRAEKITSYMTELFKTIKATNPSVIVSLSPNPQPFSANCYLLDWHQWEQRGLIEELVLQVYRPNLQDLQRELRSPEVQQAKQHIPFVIGVLSGLKDRPVPIKRIIKQVETIRQKQFSGISFFFYESLWNLGTESAKKRQSSYQKLFPTKVNRPEA
;
A
#
# COMPACT_ATOMS: atom_id res chain seq x y z
N MET A 1 -74.66 49.99 -18.89
CA MET A 1 -74.26 50.06 -17.47
C MET A 1 -72.80 49.70 -17.18
N ALA A 2 -72.09 48.90 -17.99
CA ALA A 2 -70.72 48.46 -17.67
C ALA A 2 -69.60 49.54 -17.77
N LYS A 3 -69.72 50.53 -18.67
CA LYS A 3 -68.69 51.56 -18.90
C LYS A 3 -68.46 52.47 -17.68
N ASN A 4 -69.52 52.70 -16.90
CA ASN A 4 -69.51 53.57 -15.72
C ASN A 4 -68.85 52.92 -14.48
N LEU A 5 -68.79 51.58 -14.45
CA LEU A 5 -68.15 50.84 -13.36
C LEU A 5 -66.63 50.81 -13.55
N PHE A 6 -66.18 50.61 -14.79
CA PHE A 6 -64.76 50.60 -15.14
C PHE A 6 -64.10 51.97 -14.89
N GLU A 7 -64.73 53.07 -15.33
CA GLU A 7 -64.19 54.41 -15.08
C GLU A 7 -64.18 54.78 -13.59
N ARG A 8 -65.17 54.35 -12.81
CA ARG A 8 -65.15 54.55 -11.34
C ARG A 8 -64.03 53.76 -10.68
N GLN A 9 -63.84 52.50 -11.04
CA GLN A 9 -62.76 51.68 -10.50
C GLN A 9 -61.38 52.20 -10.91
N ALA A 10 -61.22 52.61 -12.17
CA ALA A 10 -59.99 53.22 -12.66
C ALA A 10 -59.67 54.54 -11.92
N ASN A 11 -60.66 55.42 -11.73
CA ASN A 11 -60.46 56.66 -10.98
C ASN A 11 -60.17 56.42 -9.49
N GLN A 12 -60.77 55.39 -8.88
CA GLN A 12 -60.46 54.98 -7.51
C GLN A 12 -59.01 54.46 -7.39
N LEU A 13 -58.53 53.68 -8.36
CA LEU A 13 -57.14 53.23 -8.44
C LEU A 13 -56.15 54.39 -8.62
N VAL A 14 -56.48 55.37 -9.47
CA VAL A 14 -55.67 56.58 -9.68
C VAL A 14 -55.62 57.44 -8.41
N ASN A 15 -56.75 57.62 -7.72
CA ASN A 15 -56.79 58.37 -6.45
C ASN A 15 -56.04 57.62 -5.33
N PHE A 16 -56.16 56.30 -5.27
CA PHE A 16 -55.40 55.47 -4.34
C PHE A 16 -53.89 55.57 -4.60
N SER A 17 -53.48 55.50 -5.87
CA SER A 17 -52.08 55.70 -6.27
C SER A 17 -51.57 57.12 -5.98
N ARG A 18 -52.39 58.17 -6.12
CA ARG A 18 -51.99 59.54 -5.77
C ARG A 18 -51.84 59.76 -4.26
N LEU A 19 -52.72 59.18 -3.46
CA LEU A 19 -52.72 59.37 -2.00
C LEU A 19 -51.70 58.48 -1.30
N TRP A 20 -51.55 57.24 -1.75
CA TRP A 20 -50.77 56.20 -1.06
C TRP A 20 -49.63 55.66 -1.91
N GLY A 21 -49.51 56.04 -3.18
CA GLY A 21 -48.53 55.47 -4.10
C GLY A 21 -47.10 55.65 -3.64
N TYR A 22 -46.73 56.82 -3.11
CA TYR A 22 -45.39 57.04 -2.57
C TYR A 22 -45.09 56.13 -1.36
N GLN A 23 -46.05 55.99 -0.44
CA GLN A 23 -45.92 55.13 0.73
C GLN A 23 -45.90 53.64 0.34
N ALA A 24 -46.75 53.23 -0.60
CA ALA A 24 -46.78 51.88 -1.14
C ALA A 24 -45.47 51.54 -1.87
N TRP A 25 -44.88 52.51 -2.58
CA TRP A 25 -43.60 52.33 -3.26
C TRP A 25 -42.43 52.20 -2.27
N LEU A 26 -42.42 53.01 -1.21
CA LEU A 26 -41.43 52.88 -0.13
C LEU A 26 -41.55 51.54 0.60
N VAL A 27 -42.77 51.11 0.92
CA VAL A 27 -43.02 49.80 1.54
C VAL A 27 -42.57 48.67 0.60
N PHE A 28 -42.87 48.78 -0.69
CA PHE A 28 -42.40 47.82 -1.70
C PHE A 28 -40.87 47.78 -1.76
N LEU A 29 -40.19 48.92 -1.77
CA LEU A 29 -38.72 48.96 -1.77
C LEU A 29 -38.11 48.36 -0.50
N VAL A 30 -38.70 48.62 0.66
CA VAL A 30 -38.23 48.06 1.94
C VAL A 30 -38.44 46.54 1.96
N ILE A 31 -39.61 46.05 1.54
CA ILE A 31 -39.87 44.61 1.43
C ILE A 31 -38.95 43.98 0.39
N PHE A 32 -38.77 44.61 -0.77
CA PHE A 32 -37.88 44.13 -1.82
C PHE A 32 -36.42 44.08 -1.35
N SER A 33 -35.94 45.10 -0.62
CA SER A 33 -34.61 45.12 -0.02
C SER A 33 -34.44 44.04 1.07
N LEU A 34 -35.46 43.83 1.92
CA LEU A 34 -35.48 42.75 2.90
C LEU A 34 -35.49 41.37 2.22
N CYS A 35 -36.25 41.18 1.15
CA CYS A 35 -36.26 39.94 0.38
C CYS A 35 -34.92 39.71 -0.33
N VAL A 36 -34.31 40.74 -0.92
CA VAL A 36 -33.00 40.62 -1.57
C VAL A 36 -31.90 40.31 -0.55
N THR A 37 -31.92 40.95 0.62
CA THR A 37 -30.96 40.63 1.69
C THR A 37 -31.17 39.22 2.25
N LEU A 38 -32.41 38.79 2.48
CA LEU A 38 -32.72 37.40 2.87
C LEU A 38 -32.27 36.39 1.80
N ILE A 39 -32.46 36.68 0.51
CA ILE A 39 -31.97 35.81 -0.58
C ILE A 39 -30.44 35.73 -0.54
N ILE A 40 -29.72 36.85 -0.36
CA ILE A 40 -28.24 36.85 -0.24
C ILE A 40 -27.75 36.07 0.99
N PHE A 41 -28.49 36.08 2.10
CA PHE A 41 -28.16 35.27 3.29
C PHE A 41 -28.58 33.79 3.19
N THR A 42 -29.51 33.43 2.30
CA THR A 42 -29.92 32.04 2.04
C THR A 42 -29.20 31.38 0.87
N ILE A 43 -28.50 32.14 0.02
CA ILE A 43 -27.50 31.59 -0.88
C ILE A 43 -26.32 31.19 0.02
N GLN A 44 -26.41 29.99 0.58
CA GLN A 44 -25.22 29.25 0.93
C GLN A 44 -24.38 29.22 -0.34
N SER A 45 -23.31 30.01 -0.40
CA SER A 45 -22.22 29.70 -1.31
C SER A 45 -22.00 28.20 -1.18
N PRO A 46 -22.01 27.41 -2.27
CA PRO A 46 -21.53 26.05 -2.14
C PRO A 46 -20.19 26.21 -1.45
N VAL A 47 -20.06 25.61 -0.26
CA VAL A 47 -18.74 25.39 0.30
C VAL A 47 -18.11 24.53 -0.76
N GLN A 48 -17.42 25.19 -1.68
CA GLN A 48 -16.42 24.58 -2.50
C GLN A 48 -15.45 24.14 -1.45
N SER A 49 -15.67 22.91 -0.96
CA SER A 49 -14.62 22.12 -0.35
C SER A 49 -13.48 22.36 -1.31
N ARG A 50 -12.52 23.19 -0.88
CA ARG A 50 -11.20 23.10 -1.46
C ARG A 50 -10.88 21.66 -1.16
N ASN A 51 -11.12 20.76 -2.12
CA ASN A 51 -10.71 19.37 -2.04
C ASN A 51 -9.25 19.48 -1.68
N GLN A 52 -8.95 19.34 -0.39
CA GLN A 52 -7.59 19.24 0.07
C GLN A 52 -7.08 18.04 -0.71
N PRO A 53 -6.07 18.21 -1.58
CA PRO A 53 -5.63 17.11 -2.40
C PRO A 53 -5.21 15.99 -1.46
N SER A 54 -5.96 14.87 -1.48
CA SER A 54 -5.64 13.69 -0.69
C SER A 54 -4.42 13.02 -1.29
N GLU A 55 -3.46 12.65 -0.47
CA GLU A 55 -2.20 12.05 -0.92
C GLU A 55 -1.69 11.09 0.15
N ILE A 56 -1.34 9.86 -0.25
CA ILE A 56 -0.62 8.93 0.61
C ILE A 56 0.83 9.37 0.69
N ARG A 57 1.34 9.54 1.91
CA ARG A 57 2.73 9.90 2.21
C ARG A 57 3.25 8.86 3.19
N GLY A 58 3.72 7.76 2.61
CA GLY A 58 4.04 6.55 3.34
C GLY A 58 5.53 6.37 3.61
N VAL A 59 5.86 5.66 4.68
CA VAL A 59 7.25 5.28 5.00
C VAL A 59 7.27 3.87 5.57
N TRP A 60 8.17 3.03 5.06
CA TRP A 60 8.45 1.72 5.66
C TRP A 60 9.36 1.87 6.87
N LEU A 61 8.99 1.21 7.97
CA LEU A 61 9.79 1.11 9.19
C LEU A 61 10.26 -0.35 9.35
N THR A 62 11.56 -0.61 9.19
CA THR A 62 12.13 -1.97 9.25
C THR A 62 13.14 -2.08 10.41
N ASN A 63 13.58 -3.30 10.74
CA ASN A 63 14.71 -3.60 11.62
C ASN A 63 15.98 -3.99 10.84
N ILE A 64 15.95 -3.92 9.50
CA ILE A 64 17.11 -4.20 8.62
C ILE A 64 17.74 -2.89 8.18
N ASP A 65 19.06 -2.74 8.37
CA ASP A 65 19.81 -1.50 8.13
C ASP A 65 19.17 -0.26 8.78
N SER A 66 18.46 -0.49 9.89
CA SER A 66 17.57 0.44 10.55
C SER A 66 17.64 0.31 12.06
N ASP A 67 17.70 1.44 12.77
CA ASP A 67 17.67 1.47 14.24
C ASP A 67 16.29 1.91 14.79
N VAL A 68 15.33 2.23 13.91
CA VAL A 68 14.05 2.87 14.30
C VAL A 68 13.22 2.03 15.26
N LEU A 69 13.21 0.69 15.10
CA LEU A 69 12.38 -0.22 15.89
C LEU A 69 13.06 -0.65 17.21
N PHE A 70 14.37 -0.48 17.34
CA PHE A 70 15.17 -1.06 18.43
C PHE A 70 15.11 -0.28 19.76
N SER A 71 14.42 0.86 19.84
CA SER A 71 14.10 1.49 21.13
C SER A 71 12.81 2.31 21.09
N LYS A 72 12.13 2.42 22.23
CA LYS A 72 10.94 3.27 22.38
C LYS A 72 11.21 4.72 22.00
N LYS A 73 12.39 5.23 22.39
CA LYS A 73 12.83 6.58 22.10
C LYS A 73 13.00 6.82 20.60
N ASN A 74 13.77 5.97 19.91
CA ASN A 74 13.98 6.10 18.47
C ASN A 74 12.66 6.06 17.70
N LEU A 75 11.77 5.14 18.09
CA LEU A 75 10.45 5.00 17.50
C LEU A 75 9.60 6.27 17.69
N SER A 76 9.57 6.81 18.92
CA SER A 76 8.80 8.02 19.23
C SER A 76 9.32 9.23 18.45
N GLU A 77 10.64 9.44 18.46
CA GLU A 77 11.28 10.53 17.72
C GLU A 77 11.05 10.41 16.20
N ALA A 78 10.99 9.19 15.68
CA ALA A 78 10.71 8.92 14.28
C ALA A 78 9.28 9.31 13.89
N ILE A 79 8.27 8.83 14.65
CA ILE A 79 6.86 9.15 14.39
C ILE A 79 6.62 10.65 14.54
N ASP A 80 7.19 11.29 15.56
CA ASP A 80 7.11 12.75 15.75
C ASP A 80 7.70 13.52 14.56
N THR A 81 8.89 13.11 14.10
CA THR A 81 9.55 13.74 12.96
C THR A 81 8.72 13.56 11.68
N LEU A 82 8.19 12.36 11.44
CA LEU A 82 7.32 12.08 10.29
C LEU A 82 6.03 12.92 10.33
N ASN A 83 5.44 13.11 11.51
CA ASN A 83 4.24 13.92 11.71
C ASN A 83 4.51 15.40 11.43
N GLN A 84 5.63 15.92 11.93
CA GLN A 84 6.07 17.30 11.66
C GLN A 84 6.32 17.54 10.16
N LEU A 85 6.83 16.53 9.46
CA LEU A 85 7.06 16.55 8.01
C LEU A 85 5.81 16.18 7.19
N ASN A 86 4.64 16.08 7.83
CA ASN A 86 3.34 15.84 7.20
C ASN A 86 3.23 14.50 6.43
N PHE A 87 3.93 13.46 6.89
CA PHE A 87 3.64 12.07 6.50
C PHE A 87 2.35 11.58 7.20
N ASN A 88 1.67 10.60 6.60
CA ASN A 88 0.36 10.15 7.08
C ASN A 88 0.15 8.63 7.00
N THR A 89 1.17 7.84 6.64
CA THR A 89 1.07 6.39 6.58
C THR A 89 2.39 5.73 6.98
N LEU A 90 2.29 4.73 7.86
CA LEU A 90 3.41 3.91 8.33
C LEU A 90 3.20 2.47 7.86
N TYR A 91 4.23 1.89 7.25
CA TYR A 91 4.27 0.47 6.91
C TYR A 91 5.31 -0.24 7.79
N PRO A 92 4.98 -0.59 9.04
CA PRO A 92 5.94 -1.23 9.92
C PRO A 92 6.11 -2.71 9.59
N THR A 93 7.35 -3.18 9.47
CA THR A 93 7.63 -4.60 9.32
C THR A 93 7.11 -5.36 10.54
N VAL A 94 6.40 -6.45 10.28
CA VAL A 94 5.91 -7.37 11.33
C VAL A 94 6.31 -8.81 11.12
N TRP A 95 6.76 -9.17 9.91
CA TRP A 95 7.21 -10.51 9.55
C TRP A 95 8.43 -10.44 8.62
N ASN A 96 9.60 -10.79 9.17
CA ASN A 96 10.83 -10.98 8.42
C ASN A 96 11.79 -11.92 9.14
N TRP A 97 12.86 -12.37 8.48
CA TRP A 97 13.87 -13.28 9.05
C TRP A 97 13.34 -14.59 9.69
N GLY A 98 12.09 -14.97 9.45
CA GLY A 98 11.45 -16.10 10.11
C GLY A 98 10.97 -15.81 11.54
N HIS A 99 10.84 -14.54 11.91
CA HIS A 99 10.35 -14.07 13.21
C HIS A 99 9.27 -12.99 13.05
N THR A 100 8.44 -12.84 14.09
CA THR A 100 7.53 -11.71 14.22
C THR A 100 8.22 -10.55 14.94
N LEU A 101 7.84 -9.31 14.61
CA LEU A 101 8.24 -8.09 15.34
C LEU A 101 7.14 -7.60 16.30
N TYR A 102 6.23 -8.50 16.66
CA TYR A 102 5.22 -8.37 17.71
C TYR A 102 5.11 -9.71 18.45
N PRO A 103 4.72 -9.72 19.73
CA PRO A 103 4.49 -10.95 20.48
C PRO A 103 3.35 -11.79 19.87
N SER A 104 3.71 -12.92 19.28
CA SER A 104 2.80 -13.81 18.57
C SER A 104 2.69 -15.17 19.24
N GLU A 105 1.48 -15.57 19.60
CA GLU A 105 1.20 -16.93 20.09
C GLU A 105 1.16 -17.93 18.92
N VAL A 106 0.86 -17.44 17.71
CA VAL A 106 0.86 -18.24 16.47
C VAL A 106 2.28 -18.58 16.03
N ALA A 107 3.23 -17.64 16.14
CA ALA A 107 4.61 -17.85 15.74
C ALA A 107 5.37 -18.81 16.67
N GLN A 108 5.09 -18.75 17.98
CA GLN A 108 5.85 -19.51 18.99
C GLN A 108 6.00 -21.02 18.69
N PRO A 109 4.93 -21.78 18.42
CA PRO A 109 5.08 -23.22 18.16
C PRO A 109 5.82 -23.53 16.85
N ILE A 110 5.88 -22.59 15.91
CA ILE A 110 6.48 -22.78 14.58
C ILE A 110 7.95 -22.35 14.57
N THR A 111 8.24 -21.16 15.09
CA THR A 111 9.58 -20.54 15.05
C THR A 111 10.38 -20.79 16.34
N GLY A 112 9.75 -21.34 17.38
CA GLY A 112 10.34 -21.50 18.71
C GLY A 112 10.36 -20.22 19.56
N THR A 113 9.93 -19.08 19.01
CA THR A 113 9.99 -17.77 19.68
C THR A 113 8.69 -16.98 19.46
N LYS A 114 8.26 -16.22 20.47
CA LYS A 114 7.09 -15.32 20.35
C LYS A 114 7.41 -14.03 19.59
N LEU A 115 8.69 -13.68 19.51
CA LEU A 115 9.19 -12.40 19.04
C LEU A 115 10.64 -12.62 18.59
N ASP A 116 11.10 -11.83 17.62
CA ASP A 116 12.52 -11.79 17.20
C ASP A 116 13.46 -11.73 18.42
N PRO A 117 14.41 -12.69 18.54
CA PRO A 117 15.22 -12.88 19.75
C PRO A 117 16.26 -11.78 20.00
N THR A 118 16.39 -10.79 19.12
CA THR A 118 17.32 -9.68 19.31
C THR A 118 17.00 -8.94 20.61
N GLU A 119 17.99 -8.82 21.50
CA GLU A 119 17.82 -8.30 22.87
C GLU A 119 17.09 -6.95 22.93
N ARG A 120 17.40 -6.03 22.00
CA ARG A 120 16.80 -4.69 21.93
C ARG A 120 15.31 -4.68 21.55
N LEU A 121 14.77 -5.80 21.05
CA LEU A 121 13.35 -5.95 20.73
C LEU A 121 12.57 -6.63 21.88
N GLN A 122 13.26 -7.36 22.77
CA GLN A 122 12.64 -8.17 23.81
C GLN A 122 11.82 -7.34 24.80
N GLY A 123 10.72 -7.93 25.29
CA GLY A 123 9.83 -7.31 26.28
C GLY A 123 8.99 -6.13 25.76
N ARG A 124 8.93 -5.93 24.44
CA ARG A 124 8.14 -4.87 23.80
C ARG A 124 7.14 -5.46 22.83
N ASP A 125 5.96 -4.85 22.78
CA ASP A 125 5.04 -5.01 21.68
C ASP A 125 5.20 -3.80 20.75
N ILE A 126 6.13 -3.94 19.80
CA ILE A 126 6.52 -2.83 18.91
C ILE A 126 5.35 -2.43 18.02
N LEU A 127 4.54 -3.40 17.56
CA LEU A 127 3.36 -3.11 16.77
C LEU A 127 2.33 -2.30 17.57
N GLN A 128 2.03 -2.68 18.81
CA GLN A 128 1.12 -1.90 19.66
C GLN A 128 1.67 -0.48 19.90
N GLU A 129 2.98 -0.34 20.13
CA GLU A 129 3.62 0.96 20.30
C GLU A 129 3.46 1.84 19.04
N ILE A 130 3.57 1.26 17.84
CA ILE A 130 3.40 1.98 16.57
C ILE A 130 1.93 2.34 16.34
N VAL A 131 0.99 1.42 16.58
CA VAL A 131 -0.46 1.68 16.44
C VAL A 131 -0.85 2.87 17.32
N ASN A 132 -0.51 2.83 18.61
CA ASN A 132 -0.86 3.89 19.55
C ASN A 132 -0.29 5.25 19.13
N GLN A 133 0.99 5.31 18.80
CA GLN A 133 1.67 6.57 18.47
C GLN A 133 1.29 7.08 17.07
N GLY A 134 1.16 6.18 16.09
CA GLY A 134 0.74 6.48 14.73
C GLY A 134 -0.65 7.10 14.71
N HIS A 135 -1.61 6.49 15.41
CA HIS A 135 -2.97 7.00 15.53
C HIS A 135 -3.04 8.33 16.28
N GLN A 136 -2.27 8.50 17.37
CA GLN A 136 -2.13 9.81 18.04
C GLN A 136 -1.58 10.90 17.09
N ALA A 137 -0.71 10.52 16.15
CA ALA A 137 -0.19 11.39 15.11
C ALA A 137 -1.10 11.54 13.88
N ASN A 138 -2.29 10.90 13.86
CA ASN A 138 -3.20 10.80 12.72
C ASN A 138 -2.57 10.17 11.47
N MET A 139 -1.79 9.10 11.67
CA MET A 139 -1.21 8.29 10.60
C MET A 139 -1.89 6.93 10.54
N ALA A 140 -2.14 6.45 9.33
CA ALA A 140 -2.54 5.07 9.11
C ALA A 140 -1.36 4.13 9.41
N VAL A 141 -1.63 3.00 10.07
CA VAL A 141 -0.66 1.95 10.38
C VAL A 141 -1.06 0.68 9.65
N ILE A 142 -0.24 0.28 8.69
CA ILE A 142 -0.48 -0.86 7.79
C ILE A 142 0.69 -1.84 7.93
N PRO A 143 0.63 -2.83 8.84
CA PRO A 143 1.72 -3.76 9.06
C PRO A 143 2.14 -4.54 7.82
N TRP A 144 3.45 -4.66 7.63
CA TRP A 144 4.07 -5.18 6.43
C TRP A 144 4.71 -6.55 6.64
N PHE A 145 4.24 -7.52 5.86
CA PHE A 145 4.81 -8.86 5.77
C PHE A 145 5.96 -8.89 4.75
N GLU A 146 7.05 -8.19 5.07
CA GLU A 146 8.23 -7.98 4.20
C GLU A 146 8.73 -9.26 3.55
N PHE A 147 8.90 -10.33 4.31
CA PHE A 147 9.46 -11.56 3.75
C PHE A 147 8.41 -12.45 3.07
N GLY A 148 7.10 -12.25 3.31
CA GLY A 148 6.07 -13.15 2.80
C GLY A 148 6.41 -14.63 3.05
N PHE A 149 6.69 -15.38 1.99
CA PHE A 149 7.13 -16.78 2.04
C PHE A 149 8.65 -16.99 2.10
N MET A 150 9.45 -15.95 1.91
CA MET A 150 10.90 -16.01 2.04
C MET A 150 11.32 -16.22 3.50
N ALA A 151 12.40 -16.97 3.72
CA ALA A 151 13.04 -17.08 5.03
C ALA A 151 14.56 -17.22 4.88
N PRO A 152 15.35 -16.87 5.93
CA PRO A 152 16.75 -17.28 6.00
C PRO A 152 16.86 -18.80 6.01
N ALA A 153 17.82 -19.34 5.26
CA ALA A 153 18.02 -20.79 5.16
C ALA A 153 18.38 -21.43 6.51
N ASP A 154 18.97 -20.66 7.42
CA ASP A 154 19.38 -21.04 8.76
C ASP A 154 18.36 -20.65 9.85
N SER A 155 17.21 -20.09 9.49
CA SER A 155 16.16 -19.74 10.47
C SER A 155 15.59 -20.98 11.16
N GLN A 156 15.14 -20.83 12.41
CA GLN A 156 14.50 -21.92 13.15
C GLN A 156 13.23 -22.41 12.43
N LEU A 157 12.49 -21.52 11.78
CA LEU A 157 11.36 -21.84 10.90
C LEU A 157 11.77 -22.86 9.81
N ALA A 158 12.84 -22.59 9.07
CA ALA A 158 13.31 -23.46 8.00
C ALA A 158 13.87 -24.79 8.52
N GLN A 159 14.53 -24.78 9.68
CA GLN A 159 15.10 -25.98 10.32
C GLN A 159 14.02 -26.89 10.92
N ASN A 160 12.98 -26.31 11.54
CA ASN A 160 11.87 -27.06 12.14
C ASN A 160 10.91 -27.63 11.09
N HIS A 161 10.75 -26.93 9.97
CA HIS A 161 9.78 -27.27 8.93
C HIS A 161 10.43 -27.45 7.54
N PRO A 162 11.41 -28.35 7.38
CA PRO A 162 12.07 -28.55 6.09
C PRO A 162 11.14 -29.08 4.99
N GLN A 163 9.99 -29.66 5.36
CA GLN A 163 8.93 -30.12 4.46
C GLN A 163 8.04 -28.99 3.94
N TRP A 164 8.06 -27.81 4.59
CA TRP A 164 7.35 -26.63 4.10
C TRP A 164 8.09 -25.94 2.97
N LEU A 165 9.36 -26.24 2.75
CA LEU A 165 10.20 -25.54 1.79
C LEU A 165 9.93 -26.02 0.36
N THR A 166 9.80 -25.07 -0.56
CA THR A 166 9.82 -25.38 -2.00
C THR A 166 11.24 -25.46 -2.54
N GLN A 167 11.40 -26.03 -3.73
CA GLN A 167 12.69 -26.34 -4.33
C GLN A 167 12.68 -26.20 -5.86
N ARG A 168 13.88 -26.09 -6.42
CA ARG A 168 14.16 -26.18 -7.85
C ARG A 168 14.05 -27.63 -8.31
N LYS A 169 13.97 -27.84 -9.63
CA LYS A 169 13.87 -29.18 -10.24
C LYS A 169 15.02 -30.13 -9.88
N ASN A 170 16.22 -29.58 -9.64
CA ASN A 170 17.40 -30.35 -9.21
C ASN A 170 17.45 -30.62 -7.70
N GLY A 171 16.41 -30.25 -6.94
CA GLY A 171 16.34 -30.40 -5.48
C GLY A 171 17.00 -29.26 -4.68
N ASP A 172 17.63 -28.29 -5.34
CA ASP A 172 18.23 -27.15 -4.64
C ASP A 172 17.14 -26.21 -4.11
N ARG A 173 17.28 -25.81 -2.84
CA ARG A 173 16.34 -24.96 -2.09
C ARG A 173 16.87 -23.54 -1.91
N ILE A 174 18.15 -23.31 -2.23
CA ILE A 174 18.82 -22.06 -1.90
C ILE A 174 18.59 -21.03 -3.01
N TRP A 175 18.21 -19.84 -2.58
CA TRP A 175 18.26 -18.61 -3.35
C TRP A 175 19.33 -17.69 -2.77
N LEU A 176 20.24 -17.19 -3.61
CA LEU A 176 21.29 -16.27 -3.16
C LEU A 176 20.85 -14.81 -3.36
N GLU A 177 20.29 -14.23 -2.31
CA GLU A 177 19.97 -12.80 -2.27
C GLU A 177 21.26 -11.97 -2.15
N GLY A 178 21.40 -10.97 -3.03
CA GLY A 178 22.60 -10.13 -3.07
C GLY A 178 23.91 -10.88 -3.32
N LYS A 179 23.84 -12.15 -3.77
CA LYS A 179 24.96 -13.11 -3.90
C LYS A 179 25.59 -13.55 -2.58
N VAL A 180 25.01 -13.20 -1.44
CA VAL A 180 25.61 -13.45 -0.11
C VAL A 180 24.65 -14.14 0.83
N HIS A 181 23.40 -13.68 0.89
CA HIS A 181 22.43 -14.19 1.85
C HIS A 181 21.71 -15.42 1.28
N LYS A 182 21.83 -16.54 1.98
CA LYS A 182 21.14 -17.78 1.63
C LYS A 182 19.69 -17.71 2.12
N ARG A 183 18.77 -17.69 1.17
CA ARG A 183 17.33 -17.69 1.42
C ARG A 183 16.73 -19.02 0.98
N VAL A 184 15.63 -19.36 1.61
CA VAL A 184 14.71 -20.43 1.21
C VAL A 184 13.31 -19.84 1.09
N TRP A 185 12.40 -20.59 0.47
CA TRP A 185 11.00 -20.20 0.35
C TRP A 185 10.09 -21.28 0.93
N LEU A 186 9.15 -20.87 1.77
CA LEU A 186 7.99 -21.68 2.12
C LEU A 186 7.15 -21.91 0.85
N ASN A 187 6.53 -23.07 0.74
CA ASN A 187 5.65 -23.41 -0.37
C ASN A 187 4.24 -22.83 -0.09
N PRO A 188 3.76 -21.84 -0.87
CA PRO A 188 2.41 -21.28 -0.71
C PRO A 188 1.28 -22.26 -1.04
N LEU A 189 1.57 -23.41 -1.63
CA LEU A 189 0.60 -24.48 -1.90
C LEU A 189 0.54 -25.51 -0.75
N HIS A 190 1.45 -25.44 0.23
CA HIS A 190 1.44 -26.36 1.37
C HIS A 190 0.35 -25.94 2.38
N PRO A 191 -0.62 -26.81 2.74
CA PRO A 191 -1.75 -26.43 3.59
C PRO A 191 -1.34 -25.86 4.95
N GLU A 192 -0.31 -26.42 5.59
CA GLU A 192 0.18 -25.90 6.87
C GLU A 192 0.84 -24.52 6.75
N VAL A 193 1.49 -24.21 5.61
CA VAL A 193 2.05 -22.88 5.34
C VAL A 193 0.93 -21.86 5.16
N GLN A 194 -0.10 -22.21 4.38
CA GLN A 194 -1.29 -21.38 4.21
C GLN A 194 -1.97 -21.11 5.55
N THR A 195 -2.12 -22.14 6.38
CA THR A 195 -2.72 -22.03 7.71
C THR A 195 -1.89 -21.13 8.62
N PHE A 196 -0.57 -21.32 8.63
CA PHE A 196 0.35 -20.51 9.45
C PHE A 196 0.30 -19.03 9.09
N ILE A 197 0.45 -18.69 7.81
CA ILE A 197 0.43 -17.30 7.35
C ILE A 197 -0.96 -16.67 7.57
N THR A 198 -2.04 -17.41 7.28
CA THR A 198 -3.41 -16.93 7.57
C THR A 198 -3.58 -16.64 9.06
N ASN A 199 -3.13 -17.54 9.93
CA ASN A 199 -3.23 -17.34 11.37
C ASN A 199 -2.43 -16.13 11.85
N LEU A 200 -1.21 -15.90 11.34
CA LEU A 200 -0.43 -14.69 11.67
C LEU A 200 -1.17 -13.42 11.26
N VAL A 201 -1.73 -13.39 10.05
CA VAL A 201 -2.49 -12.23 9.57
C VAL A 201 -3.74 -12.01 10.43
N THR A 202 -4.53 -13.05 10.69
CA THR A 202 -5.74 -12.93 11.53
C THR A 202 -5.43 -12.57 12.98
N GLU A 203 -4.29 -13.01 13.52
CA GLU A 203 -3.82 -12.61 14.85
C GLU A 203 -3.63 -11.08 14.91
N ILE A 204 -2.98 -10.50 13.90
CA ILE A 204 -2.80 -9.04 13.84
C ILE A 204 -4.15 -8.33 13.69
N VAL A 205 -4.94 -8.75 12.70
CA VAL A 205 -6.21 -8.10 12.33
C VAL A 205 -7.25 -8.15 13.46
N SER A 206 -7.19 -9.17 14.33
CA SER A 206 -8.10 -9.30 15.47
C SER A 206 -7.61 -8.64 16.77
N LYS A 207 -6.29 -8.53 16.97
CA LYS A 207 -5.71 -8.03 18.23
C LYS A 207 -5.38 -6.54 18.20
N TYR A 208 -5.03 -6.00 17.03
CA TYR A 208 -4.55 -4.62 16.91
C TYR A 208 -5.52 -3.77 16.10
N GLU A 209 -5.68 -2.52 16.49
CA GLU A 209 -6.41 -1.50 15.72
C GLU A 209 -5.54 -1.04 14.55
N VAL A 210 -5.32 -1.90 13.56
CA VAL A 210 -4.56 -1.58 12.35
C VAL A 210 -5.48 -1.08 11.25
N ASP A 211 -4.97 -0.23 10.37
CA ASP A 211 -5.74 0.34 9.25
C ASP A 211 -5.71 -0.57 8.01
N GLY A 212 -4.72 -1.47 7.93
CA GLY A 212 -4.55 -2.40 6.82
C GLY A 212 -3.53 -3.49 7.12
N ILE A 213 -3.33 -4.40 6.17
CA ILE A 213 -2.21 -5.34 6.13
C ILE A 213 -1.55 -5.21 4.76
N GLN A 214 -0.22 -5.11 4.72
CA GLN A 214 0.54 -5.06 3.48
C GLN A 214 1.33 -6.34 3.24
N PHE A 215 1.17 -6.92 2.05
CA PHE A 215 2.02 -7.99 1.54
C PHE A 215 3.10 -7.43 0.61
N ASP A 216 4.21 -8.17 0.48
CA ASP A 216 5.36 -7.81 -0.35
C ASP A 216 5.44 -8.64 -1.65
N ASP A 217 6.43 -8.39 -2.51
CA ASP A 217 6.63 -9.21 -3.72
C ASP A 217 7.05 -10.65 -3.39
N HIS A 218 7.62 -10.87 -2.20
CA HIS A 218 7.91 -12.18 -1.64
C HIS A 218 6.67 -12.99 -1.20
N PHE A 219 5.45 -12.46 -1.38
CA PHE A 219 4.21 -13.24 -1.32
C PHE A 219 3.97 -14.08 -2.59
N GLY A 220 4.95 -14.09 -3.50
CA GLY A 220 5.13 -15.09 -4.54
C GLY A 220 6.32 -16.01 -4.26
N ILE A 221 6.75 -16.78 -5.26
CA ILE A 221 7.96 -17.63 -5.20
C ILE A 221 8.82 -17.43 -6.44
N PRO A 222 10.16 -17.61 -6.35
CA PRO A 222 11.02 -17.46 -7.52
C PRO A 222 10.63 -18.39 -8.67
N PHE A 223 10.74 -17.90 -9.90
CA PHE A 223 10.23 -18.51 -11.12
C PHE A 223 10.66 -19.97 -11.36
N ASP A 224 11.79 -20.39 -10.81
CA ASP A 224 12.38 -21.71 -11.00
C ASP A 224 12.19 -22.65 -9.79
N PHE A 225 11.40 -22.25 -8.80
CA PHE A 225 10.95 -23.08 -7.67
C PHE A 225 9.62 -23.78 -7.96
N GLY A 226 9.01 -24.49 -7.01
CA GLY A 226 7.74 -25.21 -7.21
C GLY A 226 7.91 -26.65 -7.71
N TYR A 227 9.05 -27.29 -7.42
CA TYR A 227 9.30 -28.71 -7.72
C TYR A 227 9.37 -29.58 -6.45
N ASP A 228 8.76 -29.12 -5.37
CA ASP A 228 8.55 -29.90 -4.15
C ASP A 228 7.38 -30.89 -4.32
N ASP A 229 7.32 -31.90 -3.45
CA ASP A 229 6.38 -33.02 -3.57
C ASP A 229 4.91 -32.57 -3.57
N VAL A 230 4.55 -31.56 -2.77
CA VAL A 230 3.19 -31.02 -2.71
C VAL A 230 2.82 -30.41 -4.07
N THR A 231 3.69 -29.54 -4.60
CA THR A 231 3.45 -28.86 -5.87
C THR A 231 3.42 -29.84 -7.04
N VAL A 232 4.36 -30.81 -7.09
CA VAL A 232 4.44 -31.83 -8.15
C VAL A 232 3.21 -32.74 -8.13
N THR A 233 2.80 -33.20 -6.94
CA THR A 233 1.63 -34.06 -6.79
C THR A 233 0.37 -33.35 -7.26
N LEU A 234 0.18 -32.09 -6.84
CA LEU A 234 -0.97 -31.29 -7.27
C LEU A 234 -0.96 -31.07 -8.78
N TYR A 235 0.20 -30.77 -9.36
CA TYR A 235 0.31 -30.60 -10.81
C TYR A 235 -0.08 -31.88 -11.55
N GLN A 236 0.41 -33.05 -11.12
CA GLN A 236 0.07 -34.33 -11.74
C GLN A 236 -1.43 -34.63 -11.66
N GLN A 237 -2.06 -34.37 -10.52
CA GLN A 237 -3.51 -34.55 -10.34
C GLN A 237 -4.31 -33.72 -11.35
N GLU A 238 -3.90 -32.48 -11.61
CA GLU A 238 -4.60 -31.56 -12.50
C GLU A 238 -4.21 -31.70 -13.98
N HIS A 239 -3.12 -32.43 -14.27
CA HIS A 239 -2.59 -32.61 -15.62
C HIS A 239 -2.48 -34.08 -16.05
N GLN A 240 -3.42 -34.92 -15.60
CA GLN A 240 -3.54 -36.31 -16.05
C GLN A 240 -2.26 -37.13 -15.82
N GLY A 241 -1.60 -36.92 -14.69
CA GLY A 241 -0.36 -37.61 -14.29
C GLY A 241 0.93 -37.05 -14.90
N LYS A 242 0.86 -36.02 -15.77
CA LYS A 242 2.05 -35.40 -16.39
C LYS A 242 2.93 -34.73 -15.35
N LEU A 243 4.24 -34.87 -15.50
CA LEU A 243 5.23 -34.17 -14.67
C LEU A 243 5.35 -32.69 -15.07
N PRO A 244 5.72 -31.79 -14.13
CA PRO A 244 6.05 -30.40 -14.45
C PRO A 244 7.19 -30.31 -15.50
N PRO A 245 7.21 -29.25 -16.33
CA PRO A 245 8.21 -29.10 -17.38
C PRO A 245 9.64 -28.97 -16.82
N THR A 246 10.63 -29.02 -17.70
CA THR A 246 12.01 -28.69 -17.32
C THR A 246 12.23 -27.18 -17.50
N PRO A 247 12.91 -26.49 -16.57
CA PRO A 247 13.28 -25.10 -16.76
C PRO A 247 14.08 -24.91 -18.06
N PRO A 248 13.71 -23.94 -18.92
CA PRO A 248 14.46 -23.65 -20.13
C PRO A 248 15.89 -23.16 -19.85
N ILE A 249 16.84 -23.57 -20.70
CA ILE A 249 18.29 -23.26 -20.54
C ILE A 249 18.59 -21.75 -20.51
N ASN A 250 17.81 -20.95 -21.24
CA ASN A 250 18.04 -19.51 -21.39
C ASN A 250 17.21 -18.64 -20.43
N LEU A 251 16.58 -19.24 -19.42
CA LEU A 251 15.76 -18.52 -18.46
C LEU A 251 16.64 -17.66 -17.53
N LYS A 252 16.45 -16.33 -17.56
CA LYS A 252 17.28 -15.36 -16.84
C LYS A 252 16.45 -14.21 -16.29
N THR A 253 16.86 -13.69 -15.14
CA THR A 253 16.25 -12.50 -14.51
C THR A 253 16.38 -11.23 -15.34
N THR A 254 17.43 -11.11 -16.17
CA THR A 254 17.68 -9.93 -17.02
C THR A 254 16.62 -9.66 -18.09
N ASN A 255 15.76 -10.65 -18.40
CA ASN A 255 14.66 -10.51 -19.35
C ASN A 255 13.28 -10.67 -18.68
N ASN A 256 13.14 -10.17 -17.45
CA ASN A 256 11.95 -10.37 -16.62
C ASN A 256 11.55 -11.85 -16.47
N CYS A 257 12.51 -12.77 -16.49
CA CYS A 257 12.24 -14.21 -16.40
C CYS A 257 11.25 -14.71 -17.48
N THR A 258 11.18 -14.02 -18.62
CA THR A 258 10.32 -14.40 -19.74
C THR A 258 11.08 -15.18 -20.79
N ILE A 259 10.39 -16.14 -21.39
CA ILE A 259 10.86 -16.90 -22.55
C ILE A 259 9.66 -17.27 -23.43
N ASN A 260 9.88 -17.34 -24.74
CA ASN A 260 8.87 -17.78 -25.71
C ASN A 260 8.79 -19.31 -25.76
N ASP A 261 8.30 -19.90 -24.66
CA ASP A 261 8.05 -21.33 -24.52
C ASP A 261 6.66 -21.50 -23.92
N GLN A 262 5.74 -22.08 -24.69
CA GLN A 262 4.34 -22.18 -24.29
C GLN A 262 4.16 -23.05 -23.04
N VAL A 263 4.90 -24.16 -22.93
CA VAL A 263 4.79 -25.08 -21.79
C VAL A 263 5.30 -24.41 -20.52
N TRP A 264 6.39 -23.64 -20.61
CA TRP A 264 6.90 -22.86 -19.50
C TRP A 264 5.94 -21.74 -19.07
N GLN A 265 5.33 -21.05 -20.03
CA GLN A 265 4.33 -20.01 -19.75
C GLN A 265 3.08 -20.59 -19.07
N GLU A 266 2.61 -21.77 -19.51
CA GLU A 266 1.51 -22.49 -18.87
C GLU A 266 1.87 -22.91 -17.44
N TRP A 267 3.08 -23.43 -17.21
CA TRP A 267 3.57 -23.78 -15.86
C TRP A 267 3.72 -22.58 -14.93
N THR A 268 4.18 -21.46 -15.46
CA THR A 268 4.28 -20.17 -14.74
C THR A 268 2.90 -19.70 -14.32
N ARG A 269 1.95 -19.66 -15.27
CA ARG A 269 0.58 -19.24 -15.02
C ARG A 269 -0.13 -20.15 -14.03
N TRP A 270 0.02 -21.48 -14.17
CA TRP A 270 -0.61 -22.44 -13.28
C TRP A 270 -0.19 -22.22 -11.82
N ARG A 271 1.12 -22.06 -11.56
CA ARG A 271 1.60 -21.76 -10.20
C ARG A 271 1.09 -20.42 -9.69
N ALA A 272 1.13 -19.38 -10.52
CA ALA A 272 0.60 -18.06 -10.15
C ALA A 272 -0.90 -18.11 -9.80
N GLU A 273 -1.70 -18.91 -10.51
CA GLU A 273 -3.13 -19.12 -10.19
C GLU A 273 -3.33 -19.86 -8.86
N LYS A 274 -2.44 -20.79 -8.49
CA LYS A 274 -2.49 -21.45 -7.17
C LYS A 274 -2.21 -20.46 -6.04
N ILE A 275 -1.21 -19.60 -6.21
CA ILE A 275 -0.91 -18.53 -5.25
C ILE A 275 -2.09 -17.55 -5.17
N THR A 276 -2.68 -17.19 -6.32
CA THR A 276 -3.86 -16.33 -6.39
C THR A 276 -5.07 -16.96 -5.70
N SER A 277 -5.24 -18.27 -5.81
CA SER A 277 -6.31 -19.01 -5.12
C SER A 277 -6.14 -18.91 -3.61
N TYR A 278 -4.91 -19.08 -3.10
CA TYR A 278 -4.63 -18.85 -1.69
C TYR A 278 -4.88 -17.40 -1.27
N MET A 279 -4.41 -16.42 -2.06
CA MET A 279 -4.65 -15.00 -1.79
C MET A 279 -6.15 -14.66 -1.75
N THR A 280 -6.96 -15.32 -2.58
CA THR A 280 -8.42 -15.18 -2.57
C THR A 280 -9.03 -15.62 -1.24
N GLU A 281 -8.61 -16.77 -0.71
CA GLU A 281 -9.09 -17.27 0.59
C GLU A 281 -8.56 -16.43 1.76
N LEU A 282 -7.31 -15.97 1.67
CA LEU A 282 -6.72 -15.08 2.67
C LEU A 282 -7.47 -13.74 2.71
N PHE A 283 -7.77 -13.13 1.56
CA PHE A 283 -8.55 -11.90 1.47
C PHE A 283 -9.92 -12.06 2.13
N LYS A 284 -10.65 -13.13 1.80
CA LYS A 284 -11.95 -13.43 2.44
C LYS A 284 -11.83 -13.55 3.95
N THR A 285 -10.78 -14.22 4.43
CA THR A 285 -10.53 -14.41 5.86
C THR A 285 -10.22 -13.09 6.56
N ILE A 286 -9.39 -12.22 5.95
CA ILE A 286 -9.11 -10.88 6.46
C ILE A 286 -10.42 -10.10 6.60
N LYS A 287 -11.24 -10.07 5.55
CA LYS A 287 -12.50 -9.31 5.54
C LYS A 287 -13.55 -9.86 6.49
N ALA A 288 -13.60 -11.18 6.67
CA ALA A 288 -14.46 -11.81 7.65
C ALA A 288 -14.00 -11.51 9.09
N THR A 289 -12.70 -11.36 9.31
CA THR A 289 -12.13 -11.02 10.63
C THR A 289 -12.36 -9.55 10.97
N ASN A 290 -12.04 -8.66 10.03
CA ASN A 290 -12.30 -7.23 10.16
C ASN A 290 -12.51 -6.58 8.78
N PRO A 291 -13.75 -6.17 8.43
CA PRO A 291 -14.05 -5.63 7.11
C PRO A 291 -13.44 -4.23 6.87
N SER A 292 -13.05 -3.48 7.92
CA SER A 292 -12.46 -2.14 7.75
C SER A 292 -10.97 -2.14 7.44
N VAL A 293 -10.27 -3.26 7.70
CA VAL A 293 -8.83 -3.39 7.44
C VAL A 293 -8.60 -3.54 5.95
N ILE A 294 -7.83 -2.66 5.33
CA ILE A 294 -7.52 -2.74 3.90
C ILE A 294 -6.44 -3.80 3.62
N VAL A 295 -6.48 -4.39 2.42
CA VAL A 295 -5.43 -5.28 1.91
C VAL A 295 -4.56 -4.50 0.94
N SER A 296 -3.34 -4.19 1.40
CA SER A 296 -2.31 -3.48 0.64
C SER A 296 -1.30 -4.46 0.05
N LEU A 297 -0.69 -4.10 -1.07
CA LEU A 297 0.39 -4.86 -1.69
C LEU A 297 1.51 -3.91 -2.14
N SER A 298 2.77 -4.26 -1.87
CA SER A 298 3.93 -3.56 -2.43
C SER A 298 4.73 -4.47 -3.36
N PRO A 299 4.36 -4.57 -4.65
CA PRO A 299 5.03 -5.47 -5.57
C PRO A 299 6.07 -4.77 -6.44
N ASN A 300 6.90 -5.56 -7.10
CA ASN A 300 7.67 -5.12 -8.27
C ASN A 300 6.75 -4.80 -9.48
N PRO A 301 7.26 -4.12 -10.52
CA PRO A 301 6.52 -3.93 -11.78
C PRO A 301 5.98 -5.22 -12.37
N GLN A 302 4.74 -5.19 -12.89
CA GLN A 302 3.95 -6.38 -13.26
C GLN A 302 4.72 -7.44 -14.05
N PRO A 303 5.43 -7.11 -15.15
CA PRO A 303 6.12 -8.13 -15.92
C PRO A 303 7.18 -8.88 -15.10
N PHE A 304 7.86 -8.19 -14.18
CA PHE A 304 8.83 -8.83 -13.31
C PHE A 304 8.15 -9.59 -12.18
N SER A 305 7.14 -9.00 -11.53
CA SER A 305 6.37 -9.63 -10.45
C SER A 305 5.74 -10.96 -10.89
N ALA A 306 5.00 -10.96 -12.00
CA ALA A 306 4.28 -12.13 -12.48
C ALA A 306 5.21 -13.24 -12.98
N ASN A 307 6.31 -12.88 -13.66
CA ASN A 307 7.16 -13.89 -14.31
C ASN A 307 8.33 -14.33 -13.44
N CYS A 308 8.92 -13.45 -12.63
CA CYS A 308 10.06 -13.78 -11.77
C CYS A 308 9.65 -14.28 -10.39
N TYR A 309 8.49 -13.85 -9.88
CA TYR A 309 8.00 -14.21 -8.55
C TYR A 309 6.62 -14.88 -8.55
N LEU A 310 6.03 -15.14 -9.73
CA LEU A 310 4.71 -15.79 -9.84
C LEU A 310 3.59 -15.01 -9.11
N LEU A 311 3.78 -13.72 -8.90
CA LEU A 311 2.83 -12.82 -8.24
C LEU A 311 2.22 -11.90 -9.29
N ASP A 312 1.02 -12.26 -9.74
CA ASP A 312 0.24 -11.49 -10.73
C ASP A 312 -0.66 -10.46 -10.02
N TRP A 313 -0.07 -9.32 -9.65
CA TRP A 313 -0.82 -8.30 -8.91
C TRP A 313 -1.91 -7.64 -9.75
N HIS A 314 -1.74 -7.58 -11.07
CA HIS A 314 -2.76 -7.04 -11.96
C HIS A 314 -4.02 -7.90 -11.94
N GLN A 315 -3.85 -9.22 -11.96
CA GLN A 315 -4.97 -10.13 -11.76
C GLN A 315 -5.61 -9.98 -10.37
N TRP A 316 -4.81 -9.81 -9.32
CA TRP A 316 -5.34 -9.62 -7.96
C TRP A 316 -6.16 -8.35 -7.84
N GLU A 317 -5.71 -7.25 -8.45
CA GLU A 317 -6.45 -6.00 -8.54
C GLU A 317 -7.76 -6.17 -9.30
N GLN A 318 -7.74 -6.79 -10.49
CA GLN A 318 -8.95 -7.03 -11.28
C GLN A 318 -9.98 -7.93 -10.57
N ARG A 319 -9.53 -8.79 -9.64
CA ARG A 319 -10.39 -9.64 -8.81
C ARG A 319 -10.83 -8.96 -7.51
N GLY A 320 -10.40 -7.72 -7.24
CA GLY A 320 -10.72 -6.99 -6.00
C GLY A 320 -10.05 -7.57 -4.75
N LEU A 321 -8.89 -8.24 -4.90
CA LEU A 321 -8.15 -8.86 -3.80
C LEU A 321 -7.13 -7.91 -3.15
N ILE A 322 -6.95 -6.73 -3.72
CA ILE A 322 -6.11 -5.66 -3.17
C ILE A 322 -6.87 -4.33 -3.27
N GLU A 323 -6.75 -3.52 -2.23
CA GLU A 323 -7.45 -2.24 -2.06
C GLU A 323 -6.46 -1.07 -2.01
N GLU A 324 -5.17 -1.34 -1.84
CA GLU A 324 -4.09 -0.37 -2.02
C GLU A 324 -2.92 -1.06 -2.72
N LEU A 325 -2.27 -0.36 -3.66
CA LEU A 325 -1.05 -0.85 -4.28
C LEU A 325 0.06 0.18 -4.16
N VAL A 326 1.20 -0.22 -3.59
CA VAL A 326 2.40 0.59 -3.44
C VAL A 326 3.52 0.05 -4.33
N LEU A 327 3.54 0.46 -5.61
CA LEU A 327 4.42 -0.13 -6.63
C LEU A 327 5.88 0.26 -6.42
N GLN A 328 6.77 -0.73 -6.30
CA GLN A 328 8.20 -0.52 -6.07
C GLN A 328 8.93 -0.09 -7.35
N VAL A 329 8.95 1.21 -7.65
CA VAL A 329 9.63 1.75 -8.85
C VAL A 329 11.03 2.27 -8.52
N TYR A 330 11.92 1.36 -8.13
CA TYR A 330 13.29 1.66 -7.69
C TYR A 330 14.27 1.86 -8.85
N ARG A 331 13.94 2.79 -9.75
CA ARG A 331 14.74 3.09 -10.96
C ARG A 331 15.76 4.20 -10.69
N PRO A 332 17.01 4.07 -11.21
CA PRO A 332 18.06 5.06 -10.97
C PRO A 332 17.90 6.34 -11.80
N ASN A 333 17.07 6.31 -12.85
CA ASN A 333 16.83 7.43 -13.75
C ASN A 333 15.33 7.69 -13.97
N LEU A 334 14.99 8.92 -14.39
CA LEU A 334 13.61 9.36 -14.57
C LEU A 334 12.93 8.74 -15.81
N GLN A 335 13.69 8.38 -16.85
CA GLN A 335 13.11 7.82 -18.08
C GLN A 335 12.50 6.44 -17.80
N ASP A 336 13.21 5.61 -17.04
CA ASP A 336 12.73 4.29 -16.64
C ASP A 336 11.56 4.41 -15.66
N LEU A 337 11.63 5.32 -14.68
CA LEU A 337 10.47 5.64 -13.82
C LEU A 337 9.25 5.96 -14.69
N GLN A 338 9.37 6.94 -15.60
CA GLN A 338 8.24 7.33 -16.45
C GLN A 338 7.77 6.22 -17.41
N ARG A 339 8.61 5.25 -17.75
CA ARG A 339 8.21 4.09 -18.55
C ARG A 339 7.32 3.17 -17.73
N GLU A 340 7.74 2.82 -16.52
CA GLU A 340 6.94 2.01 -15.59
C GLU A 340 5.61 2.70 -15.27
N LEU A 341 5.62 4.01 -15.01
CA LEU A 341 4.40 4.76 -14.73
C LEU A 341 3.40 4.77 -15.89
N ARG A 342 3.84 4.51 -17.13
CA ARG A 342 2.96 4.47 -18.32
C ARG A 342 2.51 3.06 -18.71
N SER A 343 2.88 2.02 -17.96
CA SER A 343 2.47 0.66 -18.33
C SER A 343 0.94 0.53 -18.28
N PRO A 344 0.33 -0.27 -19.17
CA PRO A 344 -1.13 -0.42 -19.22
C PRO A 344 -1.73 -0.86 -17.89
N GLU A 345 -1.08 -1.81 -17.21
CA GLU A 345 -1.55 -2.39 -15.94
C GLU A 345 -1.54 -1.34 -14.83
N VAL A 346 -0.51 -0.48 -14.80
CA VAL A 346 -0.42 0.64 -13.87
C VAL A 346 -1.51 1.68 -14.16
N GLN A 347 -1.74 2.01 -15.43
CA GLN A 347 -2.76 2.99 -15.80
C GLN A 347 -4.18 2.51 -15.50
N GLN A 348 -4.42 1.19 -15.62
CA GLN A 348 -5.71 0.58 -15.31
C GLN A 348 -5.94 0.55 -13.79
N ALA A 349 -5.04 -0.07 -13.03
CA ALA A 349 -5.18 -0.22 -11.58
C ALA A 349 -5.30 1.13 -10.86
N LYS A 350 -4.57 2.16 -11.32
CA LYS A 350 -4.65 3.53 -10.81
C LYS A 350 -6.05 4.15 -10.88
N GLN A 351 -6.93 3.67 -11.77
CA GLN A 351 -8.30 4.17 -11.88
C GLN A 351 -9.26 3.53 -10.88
N HIS A 352 -8.90 2.40 -10.29
CA HIS A 352 -9.80 1.60 -9.45
C HIS A 352 -9.46 1.68 -7.97
N ILE A 353 -8.17 1.71 -7.61
CA ILE A 353 -7.70 1.70 -6.23
C ILE A 353 -6.67 2.80 -5.96
N PRO A 354 -6.48 3.24 -4.69
CA PRO A 354 -5.32 4.02 -4.30
C PRO A 354 -4.00 3.40 -4.79
N PHE A 355 -3.41 4.03 -5.80
CA PHE A 355 -2.18 3.56 -6.43
C PHE A 355 -1.03 4.52 -6.11
N VAL A 356 -0.10 4.01 -5.32
CA VAL A 356 1.02 4.73 -4.72
C VAL A 356 2.31 4.27 -5.38
N ILE A 357 3.26 5.18 -5.55
CA ILE A 357 4.60 4.82 -6.07
C ILE A 357 5.59 4.76 -4.91
N GLY A 358 6.19 3.59 -4.71
CA GLY A 358 7.35 3.37 -3.86
C GLY A 358 8.61 3.96 -4.49
N VAL A 359 9.22 4.93 -3.82
CA VAL A 359 10.48 5.58 -4.21
C VAL A 359 11.60 5.12 -3.28
N LEU A 360 12.69 4.65 -3.87
CA LEU A 360 13.90 4.33 -3.12
C LEU A 360 14.61 5.61 -2.68
N SER A 361 14.51 5.95 -1.39
CA SER A 361 15.22 7.11 -0.79
C SER A 361 16.70 6.84 -0.49
N GLY A 362 17.12 5.58 -0.63
CA GLY A 362 18.50 5.11 -0.55
C GLY A 362 18.65 3.80 0.21
N LEU A 363 19.88 3.29 0.20
CA LEU A 363 20.33 2.13 0.97
C LEU A 363 21.68 2.46 1.60
N LYS A 364 22.10 1.70 2.62
CA LYS A 364 23.35 1.90 3.38
C LYS A 364 24.57 2.17 2.49
N ASP A 365 24.78 1.34 1.47
CA ASP A 365 25.92 1.45 0.55
C ASP A 365 25.57 2.15 -0.77
N ARG A 366 24.32 2.59 -0.95
CA ARG A 366 23.81 3.24 -2.17
C ARG A 366 22.90 4.42 -1.81
N PRO A 367 23.46 5.52 -1.29
CA PRO A 367 22.68 6.68 -0.92
C PRO A 367 22.10 7.37 -2.16
N VAL A 368 20.96 8.04 -1.98
CA VAL A 368 20.26 8.72 -3.09
C VAL A 368 20.18 10.23 -2.81
N PRO A 369 20.69 11.09 -3.70
CA PRO A 369 20.61 12.53 -3.52
C PRO A 369 19.17 13.05 -3.44
N ILE A 370 18.90 13.97 -2.51
CA ILE A 370 17.54 14.50 -2.28
C ILE A 370 16.98 15.18 -3.54
N LYS A 371 17.85 15.78 -4.36
CA LYS A 371 17.49 16.38 -5.65
C LYS A 371 16.87 15.37 -6.62
N ARG A 372 17.31 14.10 -6.58
CA ARG A 372 16.73 13.04 -7.41
C ARG A 372 15.35 12.66 -6.90
N ILE A 373 15.21 12.50 -5.58
CA ILE A 373 13.94 12.17 -4.92
C ILE A 373 12.89 13.24 -5.23
N ILE A 374 13.24 14.53 -5.09
CA ILE A 374 12.35 15.66 -5.42
C ILE A 374 11.83 15.53 -6.86
N LYS A 375 12.71 15.30 -7.84
CA LYS A 375 12.29 15.15 -9.25
C LYS A 375 11.39 13.94 -9.48
N GLN A 376 11.61 12.83 -8.76
CA GLN A 376 10.76 11.64 -8.85
C GLN A 376 9.37 11.97 -8.29
N VAL A 377 9.28 12.59 -7.10
CA VAL A 377 8.01 13.01 -6.48
C VAL A 377 7.23 13.97 -7.39
N GLU A 378 7.90 14.99 -7.95
CA GLU A 378 7.28 15.92 -8.90
C GLU A 378 6.74 15.19 -10.13
N THR A 379 7.51 14.26 -10.69
CA THR A 379 7.10 13.44 -11.84
C THR A 379 5.88 12.59 -11.52
N ILE A 380 5.84 11.96 -10.34
CA ILE A 380 4.72 11.11 -9.89
C ILE A 380 3.45 11.95 -9.71
N ARG A 381 3.56 13.13 -9.07
CA ARG A 381 2.43 14.06 -8.91
C ARG A 381 1.88 14.56 -10.23
N GLN A 382 2.74 14.87 -11.21
CA GLN A 382 2.31 15.25 -12.56
C GLN A 382 1.51 14.14 -13.26
N LYS A 383 1.71 12.89 -12.85
CA LYS A 383 0.96 11.72 -13.32
C LYS A 383 -0.26 11.39 -12.47
N GLN A 384 -0.59 12.21 -11.46
CA GLN A 384 -1.80 12.13 -10.64
C GLN A 384 -1.99 10.78 -9.93
N PHE A 385 -0.91 10.15 -9.46
CA PHE A 385 -1.00 8.98 -8.57
C PHE A 385 -1.53 9.37 -7.19
N SER A 386 -2.09 8.41 -6.45
CA SER A 386 -2.73 8.64 -5.15
C SER A 386 -1.72 8.94 -4.03
N GLY A 387 -0.43 8.72 -4.26
CA GLY A 387 0.61 9.11 -3.32
C GLY A 387 2.02 8.63 -3.65
N ILE A 388 2.92 8.84 -2.68
CA ILE A 388 4.30 8.41 -2.70
C ILE A 388 4.63 7.75 -1.37
N SER A 389 5.32 6.61 -1.41
CA SER A 389 5.90 5.98 -0.23
C SER A 389 7.41 5.84 -0.38
N PHE A 390 8.15 5.90 0.72
CA PHE A 390 9.61 5.91 0.68
C PHE A 390 10.19 4.69 1.40
N PHE A 391 10.95 3.90 0.65
CA PHE A 391 11.76 2.82 1.21
C PHE A 391 13.16 3.36 1.50
N PHE A 392 13.55 3.57 2.76
CA PHE A 392 12.81 3.38 4.04
C PHE A 392 13.25 4.49 5.02
N TYR A 393 12.74 4.50 6.26
CA TYR A 393 12.94 5.60 7.23
C TYR A 393 14.40 6.11 7.31
N GLU A 394 15.39 5.25 7.49
CA GLU A 394 16.79 5.66 7.64
C GLU A 394 17.33 6.34 6.38
N SER A 395 16.90 5.93 5.19
CA SER A 395 17.37 6.55 3.96
C SER A 395 16.67 7.88 3.64
N LEU A 396 15.61 8.24 4.37
CA LEU A 396 15.05 9.59 4.29
C LEU A 396 16.07 10.64 4.72
N TRP A 397 16.88 10.41 5.77
CA TRP A 397 17.86 11.40 6.21
C TRP A 397 19.13 10.88 6.91
N ASN A 398 19.14 9.67 7.47
CA ASN A 398 20.31 9.11 8.16
C ASN A 398 21.35 8.55 7.17
N LEU A 399 20.89 7.94 6.08
CA LEU A 399 21.74 7.33 5.03
C LEU A 399 21.81 8.19 3.76
N GLY A 400 21.52 9.49 3.87
CA GLY A 400 21.52 10.42 2.75
C GLY A 400 22.90 10.99 2.41
N THR A 401 23.08 11.46 1.18
CA THR A 401 24.29 12.20 0.78
C THR A 401 24.40 13.59 1.42
N GLU A 402 23.25 14.19 1.77
CA GLU A 402 23.15 15.47 2.44
C GLU A 402 22.90 15.30 3.94
N SER A 403 23.22 16.32 4.74
CA SER A 403 22.93 16.30 6.18
C SER A 403 21.44 16.09 6.47
N ALA A 404 21.14 15.44 7.59
CA ALA A 404 19.77 15.13 7.98
C ALA A 404 18.87 16.38 8.00
N LYS A 405 19.36 17.48 8.58
CA LYS A 405 18.66 18.78 8.60
C LYS A 405 18.30 19.28 7.19
N LYS A 406 19.19 19.14 6.21
CA LYS A 406 18.93 19.56 4.83
C LYS A 406 17.88 18.67 4.16
N ARG A 407 17.89 17.36 4.43
CA ARG A 407 16.90 16.42 3.89
C ARG A 407 15.52 16.62 4.51
N GLN A 408 15.44 16.74 5.83
CA GLN A 408 14.18 17.09 6.53
C GLN A 408 13.62 18.42 6.02
N SER A 409 14.45 19.46 5.88
CA SER A 409 14.02 20.75 5.29
C SER A 409 13.52 20.60 3.84
N SER A 410 14.02 19.63 3.08
CA SER A 410 13.57 19.36 1.71
C SER A 410 12.24 18.62 1.69
N TYR A 411 12.04 17.64 2.58
CA TYR A 411 10.74 16.98 2.74
C TYR A 411 9.66 17.94 3.24
N GLN A 412 9.99 18.85 4.16
CA GLN A 412 9.07 19.91 4.58
C GLN A 412 8.60 20.78 3.40
N LYS A 413 9.50 21.05 2.44
CA LYS A 413 9.15 21.79 1.20
C LYS A 413 8.33 20.95 0.22
N LEU A 414 8.58 19.64 0.15
CA LEU A 414 7.79 18.71 -0.67
C LEU A 414 6.37 18.52 -0.10
N PHE A 415 6.24 18.57 1.22
CA PHE A 415 5.01 18.34 1.98
C PHE A 415 4.72 19.54 2.89
N PRO A 416 4.40 20.72 2.33
CA PRO A 416 4.28 21.97 3.11
C PRO A 416 3.06 21.99 4.05
N THR A 417 2.04 21.19 3.77
CA THR A 417 0.79 21.14 4.52
C THR A 417 0.38 19.70 4.80
N LYS A 418 -0.34 19.49 5.91
CA LYS A 418 -1.08 18.25 6.15
C LYS A 418 -2.14 18.04 5.06
N VAL A 419 -2.34 16.78 4.69
CA VAL A 419 -3.36 16.34 3.73
C VAL A 419 -3.95 15.03 4.21
N ASN A 420 -5.20 14.78 3.83
CA ASN A 420 -5.86 13.53 4.15
C ASN A 420 -5.27 12.38 3.32
N ARG A 421 -5.25 11.19 3.91
CA ARG A 421 -5.05 9.95 3.16
C ARG A 421 -6.30 9.70 2.30
N PRO A 422 -6.18 9.36 1.01
CA PRO A 422 -7.32 8.86 0.21
C PRO A 422 -7.97 7.66 0.90
N GLU A 423 -9.29 7.55 0.81
CA GLU A 423 -10.01 6.34 1.23
C GLU A 423 -9.78 5.23 0.21
N ALA A 424 -9.79 3.98 0.67
CA ALA A 424 -9.62 2.79 -0.17
C ALA A 424 -10.98 2.13 -0.44
#